data_AF-A0A9X9Q6E6-F1
#
_entry.id   AF-A0A9X9Q6E6-F1
#
_cell.length_a   1.000
_cell.length_b   1.000
_cell.length_c   1.000
_cell.angle_alpha   90.00
_cell.angle_beta   90.00
_cell.angle_gamma   90.00
#
_symmetry.space_group_name_H-M   'P 1'
#
loop_
_entity.id
_entity.type
_entity.pdbx_description
1 polymer ?
#
loop_
_entity_poly.entity_id
_entity_poly.type
_entity_poly.pdbx_seq_one_letter_code
_entity_poly.pdbx_strand_id
1 'polypeptide(L)'
;MFSRARMNAMQHLVEQLKLEVNMEKVKVFQAAAELQEYCMQNVCRDTLLIGIPARSNHFQEAQILCFILKAVGKKFTKECFKYNMMNNCLRSQQNTPLQPNDRPFLWSARIAKIL
;
A
#
# COMPACT_ATOMS: atom_id res chain seq x y z
N MET A 1 14.42 -46.77 -29.43
CA MET A 1 12.98 -47.15 -29.36
C MET A 1 12.31 -46.32 -28.27
N PHE A 2 11.09 -45.80 -28.48
CA PHE A 2 10.38 -45.05 -27.44
C PHE A 2 9.97 -45.98 -26.28
N SER A 3 10.09 -45.50 -25.03
CA SER A 3 9.60 -46.24 -23.85
C SER A 3 8.08 -46.41 -23.92
N ARG A 4 7.56 -47.54 -23.43
CA ARG A 4 6.13 -47.84 -23.34
C ARG A 4 5.36 -46.76 -22.57
N ALA A 5 5.95 -46.20 -21.52
CA ALA A 5 5.38 -45.08 -20.77
C ALA A 5 5.21 -43.82 -21.65
N ARG A 6 6.17 -43.55 -22.53
CA ARG A 6 6.13 -42.40 -23.44
C ARG A 6 5.09 -42.58 -24.54
N MET A 7 4.87 -43.81 -25.01
CA MET A 7 3.78 -44.12 -25.95
C MET A 7 2.40 -43.96 -25.29
N ASN A 8 2.24 -44.44 -24.05
CA ASN A 8 0.98 -44.29 -23.31
C ASN A 8 0.65 -42.81 -23.07
N ALA A 9 1.64 -42.00 -22.66
CA ALA A 9 1.46 -40.57 -22.47
C ALA A 9 1.02 -39.87 -23.77
N MET A 10 1.63 -40.24 -24.91
CA MET A 10 1.25 -39.72 -26.22
C MET A 10 -0.21 -40.08 -26.57
N GLN A 11 -0.63 -41.31 -26.26
CA GLN A 11 -1.98 -41.77 -26.51
C GLN A 11 -3.00 -40.99 -25.66
N HIS A 12 -2.73 -40.81 -24.37
CA HIS A 12 -3.57 -39.97 -23.50
C HIS A 12 -3.65 -38.52 -23.99
N LEU A 13 -2.55 -37.95 -24.45
CA LEU A 13 -2.55 -36.59 -25.01
C LEU A 13 -3.42 -36.50 -26.26
N VAL A 14 -3.36 -37.48 -27.16
CA VAL A 14 -4.21 -37.52 -28.36
C VAL A 14 -5.68 -37.61 -27.99
N GLU A 15 -6.04 -38.45 -27.02
CA GLU A 15 -7.42 -38.54 -26.55
C GLU A 15 -7.89 -37.22 -25.91
N GLN A 16 -7.04 -36.54 -25.13
CA GLN A 16 -7.34 -35.22 -24.59
C GLN A 16 -7.59 -34.19 -25.70
N LEU A 17 -6.70 -34.12 -26.70
CA LEU A 17 -6.84 -33.18 -27.81
C LEU A 17 -8.10 -33.43 -28.64
N LYS A 18 -8.51 -34.69 -28.82
CA LYS A 18 -9.80 -35.01 -29.47
C LYS A 18 -10.98 -34.43 -28.69
N LEU A 19 -10.94 -34.47 -27.35
CA LEU A 19 -11.98 -33.87 -26.52
C LEU A 19 -11.99 -32.33 -26.66
N GLU A 20 -10.81 -31.69 -26.58
CA GLU A 20 -10.68 -30.23 -26.72
C GLU A 20 -11.14 -29.71 -28.08
N VAL A 21 -10.83 -30.43 -29.17
CA VAL A 21 -11.26 -30.04 -30.53
C VAL A 21 -12.78 -30.11 -30.70
N ASN A 22 -13.43 -31.04 -30.00
CA ASN A 22 -14.88 -31.24 -30.06
C ASN A 22 -15.68 -30.31 -29.14
N MET A 23 -15.02 -29.41 -28.39
CA MET A 23 -15.71 -28.39 -27.61
C MET A 23 -16.38 -27.36 -28.52
N GLU A 24 -17.62 -27.00 -28.19
CA GLU A 24 -18.33 -25.92 -28.87
C GLU A 24 -17.63 -24.58 -28.62
N LYS A 25 -17.41 -23.82 -29.69
CA LYS A 25 -16.72 -22.52 -29.64
C LYS A 25 -17.74 -21.40 -29.85
N VAL A 26 -17.77 -20.46 -28.91
CA VAL A 26 -18.52 -19.21 -29.06
C VAL A 26 -17.69 -18.24 -29.89
N LYS A 27 -18.34 -17.39 -30.70
CA LYS A 27 -17.65 -16.33 -31.44
C LYS A 27 -17.03 -15.35 -30.45
N VAL A 28 -15.79 -14.94 -30.70
CA VAL A 28 -15.07 -13.98 -29.84
C VAL A 28 -15.86 -12.69 -29.64
N PHE A 29 -16.51 -12.18 -30.71
CA PHE A 29 -17.35 -11.00 -30.62
C PHE A 29 -18.56 -11.19 -29.69
N GLN A 30 -19.19 -12.36 -29.72
CA GLN A 30 -20.31 -12.68 -28.84
C GLN A 30 -19.85 -12.77 -27.38
N ALA A 31 -18.76 -13.49 -27.11
CA ALA A 31 -18.19 -13.58 -25.77
C ALA A 31 -17.79 -12.19 -25.22
N ALA A 32 -17.26 -11.30 -26.07
CA ALA A 32 -16.93 -9.93 -25.69
C ALA A 32 -18.18 -9.10 -25.36
N ALA A 33 -19.25 -9.24 -26.15
CA ALA A 33 -20.52 -8.54 -25.90
C ALA A 33 -21.17 -9.02 -24.58
N GLU A 34 -21.21 -10.32 -24.34
CA GLU A 34 -21.74 -10.91 -23.09
C GLU A 34 -20.92 -10.43 -21.88
N LEU A 35 -19.59 -10.38 -21.99
CA LEU A 35 -18.72 -9.85 -20.93
C LEU A 35 -18.97 -8.36 -20.67
N GLN A 36 -19.10 -7.57 -21.73
CA GLN A 36 -19.39 -6.13 -21.61
C GLN A 36 -20.73 -5.90 -20.92
N GLU A 37 -21.76 -6.63 -21.33
CA GLU A 37 -23.09 -6.56 -20.73
C GLU A 37 -23.03 -6.90 -19.24
N TYR A 38 -22.34 -8.00 -18.88
CA TYR A 38 -22.16 -8.38 -17.48
C TYR A 38 -21.48 -7.28 -16.65
N CYS A 39 -20.41 -6.67 -17.18
CA CYS A 39 -19.74 -5.56 -16.52
C CYS A 39 -20.68 -4.36 -16.32
N MET A 40 -21.47 -3.99 -17.34
CA MET A 40 -22.42 -2.87 -17.26
C MET A 40 -23.53 -3.12 -16.24
N GLN A 41 -24.03 -4.35 -16.15
CA GLN A 41 -25.06 -4.72 -15.17
C GLN A 41 -24.54 -4.69 -13.73
N ASN A 42 -23.25 -4.95 -13.51
CA ASN A 42 -22.65 -5.07 -12.18
C ASN A 42 -21.81 -3.87 -11.74
N VAL A 43 -21.61 -2.86 -12.60
CA VAL A 43 -20.80 -1.67 -12.28
C VAL A 43 -21.22 -0.98 -10.99
N CYS A 44 -22.53 -0.90 -10.72
CA CYS A 44 -23.07 -0.25 -9.52
C CYS A 44 -22.83 -1.04 -8.23
N ARG A 45 -22.45 -2.32 -8.33
CA ARG A 45 -22.17 -3.20 -7.18
C ARG A 45 -20.68 -3.31 -6.90
N ASP A 46 -19.83 -2.89 -7.84
CA ASP A 46 -18.39 -2.89 -7.67
C ASP A 46 -17.95 -1.65 -6.89
N THR A 47 -17.72 -1.85 -5.60
CA THR A 47 -17.29 -0.82 -4.64
C THR A 47 -15.97 -0.16 -5.00
N LEU A 48 -15.14 -0.78 -5.84
CA LEU A 48 -13.89 -0.21 -6.34
C LEU A 48 -14.13 0.78 -7.48
N LEU A 49 -15.19 0.56 -8.28
CA LEU A 49 -15.55 1.44 -9.39
C LEU A 49 -16.42 2.63 -8.94
N ILE A 50 -17.42 2.39 -8.09
CA ILE A 50 -18.31 3.45 -7.59
C ILE A 50 -17.74 4.19 -6.37
N GLY A 51 -16.75 3.59 -5.70
CA GLY A 51 -16.33 4.02 -4.38
C GLY A 51 -17.34 3.66 -3.29
N ILE A 52 -16.85 3.56 -2.06
CA ILE A 52 -17.69 3.36 -0.87
C ILE A 52 -17.49 4.50 0.11
N PRO A 53 -18.53 4.87 0.87
CA PRO A 53 -18.40 5.86 1.91
C PRO A 53 -17.39 5.38 2.96
N ALA A 54 -16.64 6.33 3.51
CA ALA A 54 -15.54 6.09 4.44
C ALA A 54 -15.88 5.15 5.61
N ARG A 55 -17.12 5.23 6.10
CA ARG A 55 -17.63 4.42 7.21
C ARG A 55 -17.89 2.95 6.83
N SER A 56 -18.13 2.68 5.55
CA SER A 56 -18.35 1.33 5.01
C SER A 56 -17.06 0.70 4.48
N ASN A 57 -15.95 1.44 4.50
CA ASN A 57 -14.65 0.96 4.07
C ASN A 57 -13.93 0.27 5.24
N HIS A 58 -13.91 -1.07 5.24
CA HIS A 58 -13.23 -1.87 6.26
C HIS A 58 -11.72 -1.62 6.36
N PHE A 59 -11.09 -1.00 5.34
CA PHE A 59 -9.68 -0.61 5.40
C PHE A 59 -9.44 0.72 6.13
N GLN A 60 -10.49 1.47 6.45
CA GLN A 60 -10.39 2.81 7.02
C GLN A 60 -10.30 2.83 8.55
N GLU A 61 -10.60 1.74 9.24
CA GLU A 61 -10.45 1.62 10.71
C GLU A 61 -9.00 1.78 11.19
N ALA A 62 -8.01 1.75 10.27
CA ALA A 62 -6.62 2.10 10.54
C ALA A 62 -6.41 3.55 11.02
N GLN A 63 -7.41 4.43 10.94
CA GLN A 63 -7.31 5.79 11.50
C GLN A 63 -7.14 5.80 13.03
N ILE A 64 -7.64 4.80 13.76
CA ILE A 64 -7.44 4.71 15.23
C ILE A 64 -5.95 4.51 15.55
N LEU A 65 -5.27 3.64 14.79
CA LEU A 65 -3.83 3.41 14.93
C LEU A 65 -3.03 4.68 14.61
N CYS A 66 -3.44 5.44 13.59
CA CYS A 66 -2.82 6.72 13.23
C CYS A 66 -3.02 7.78 14.32
N PHE A 67 -4.17 7.81 15.00
CA PHE A 67 -4.43 8.76 16.08
C PHE A 67 -3.54 8.49 17.31
N ILE A 68 -3.39 7.22 17.70
CA ILE A 68 -2.52 6.82 18.80
C ILE A 68 -1.05 7.14 18.47
N LEU A 69 -0.58 6.79 17.27
CA LEU A 69 0.79 7.09 16.85
C LEU A 69 1.08 8.60 16.76
N LYS A 70 0.12 9.40 16.26
CA LYS A 70 0.23 10.87 16.24
C LYS A 70 0.20 11.46 17.65
N ALA A 71 -0.61 10.93 18.56
CA ALA A 71 -0.69 11.39 19.95
C ALA A 71 0.60 11.07 20.72
N VAL A 72 1.11 9.85 20.58
CA VAL A 72 2.39 9.42 21.19
C VAL A 72 3.54 10.25 20.63
N GLY A 73 3.61 10.47 19.32
CA GLY A 73 4.64 11.31 18.69
C GLY A 73 4.60 12.78 19.14
N LYS A 74 3.42 13.36 19.32
CA LYS A 74 3.24 14.72 19.89
C LYS A 74 3.64 14.81 21.36
N LYS A 75 3.42 13.75 22.14
CA LYS A 75 3.80 13.68 23.55
C LYS A 75 5.32 13.56 23.69
N PHE A 76 5.93 12.71 22.87
CA PHE A 76 7.39 12.53 22.82
C PHE A 76 8.12 13.81 22.39
N THR A 77 7.63 14.49 21.35
CA THR A 77 8.25 15.75 20.87
C THR A 77 8.16 16.88 21.89
N LYS A 78 7.05 17.02 22.64
CA LYS A 78 6.94 18.02 23.70
C LYS A 78 7.89 17.75 24.87
N GLU A 79 8.03 16.49 25.29
CA GLU A 79 8.98 16.14 26.35
C GLU A 79 10.44 16.27 25.90
N CYS A 80 10.77 15.87 24.68
CA CYS A 80 12.10 16.11 24.10
C CYS A 80 12.40 17.61 23.99
N PHE A 81 11.44 18.45 23.60
CA PHE A 81 11.63 19.91 23.58
C PHE A 81 11.86 20.48 24.97
N LYS A 82 11.10 20.02 25.98
CA LYS A 82 11.25 20.47 27.36
C LYS A 82 12.59 20.02 27.96
N TYR A 83 13.00 18.78 27.71
CA TYR A 83 14.28 18.23 28.17
C TYR A 83 15.46 18.90 27.46
N ASN A 84 15.38 19.15 26.16
CA ASN A 84 16.42 19.85 25.40
C ASN A 84 16.50 21.34 25.78
N MET A 85 15.37 22.01 26.01
CA MET A 85 15.34 23.40 26.48
C MET A 85 15.89 23.54 27.91
N MET A 86 15.56 22.61 28.81
CA MET A 86 16.07 22.60 30.19
C MET A 86 17.57 22.29 30.23
N ASN A 87 18.04 21.35 29.40
CA ASN A 87 19.47 21.05 29.26
C ASN A 87 20.25 22.18 28.59
N ASN A 88 19.68 22.89 27.61
CA ASN A 88 20.32 24.08 27.03
C ASN A 88 20.36 25.25 28.01
N CYS A 89 19.32 25.43 28.85
CA CYS A 89 19.31 26.43 29.90
C CYS A 89 20.39 26.14 30.96
N LEU A 90 20.50 24.89 31.43
CA LEU A 90 21.57 24.44 32.33
C LEU A 90 22.97 24.57 31.72
N ARG A 91 23.11 24.27 30.42
CA ARG A 91 24.39 24.40 29.69
C ARG A 91 24.78 25.86 29.43
N SER A 92 23.81 26.76 29.28
CA SER A 92 24.04 28.21 29.15
C SER A 92 24.49 28.89 30.45
N GLN A 93 24.25 28.26 31.60
CA GLN A 93 24.72 28.76 32.90
C GLN A 93 26.11 28.24 33.28
N GLN A 94 26.71 27.34 32.50
CA GLN A 94 27.98 26.69 32.86
C GLN A 94 29.21 27.05 32.02
N ASN A 95 29.15 27.88 30.96
CA ASN A 95 30.38 28.34 30.29
C ASN A 95 30.27 29.77 29.70
N THR A 96 31.26 30.58 30.05
CA THR A 96 31.65 31.92 29.56
C THR A 96 32.13 31.94 28.08
N PRO A 97 32.55 33.11 27.55
CA PRO A 97 31.84 34.00 26.62
C PRO A 97 31.84 33.56 25.13
N LEU A 98 30.80 33.98 24.40
CA LEU A 98 30.58 33.73 22.97
C LEU A 98 31.76 34.21 22.08
N GLN A 99 32.31 33.31 21.28
CA GLN A 99 33.19 33.65 20.14
C GLN A 99 32.33 33.89 18.87
N PRO A 100 32.72 34.80 17.95
CA PRO A 100 31.80 35.36 16.95
C PRO A 100 31.45 34.46 15.75
N ASN A 101 31.97 33.23 15.67
CA ASN A 101 31.98 32.45 14.42
C ASN A 101 31.23 31.11 14.44
N ASP A 102 30.44 30.82 15.47
CA ASP A 102 29.57 29.63 15.44
C ASP A 102 28.25 29.97 14.75
N ARG A 103 28.15 29.60 13.47
CA ARG A 103 26.89 29.63 12.71
C ARG A 103 25.83 28.80 13.45
N PRO A 104 24.64 29.34 13.78
CA PRO A 104 23.60 28.57 14.42
C PRO A 104 23.09 27.50 13.44
N PHE A 105 23.15 26.25 13.90
CA PHE A 105 22.70 25.05 13.20
C PHE A 105 21.29 25.22 12.63
N LEU A 106 21.20 25.34 11.30
CA LEU A 106 19.99 25.37 10.46
C LEU A 106 19.20 24.03 10.46
N TRP A 107 19.27 23.23 11.52
CA TRP A 107 18.59 21.93 11.61
C TRP A 107 17.14 22.03 12.12
N SER A 108 16.71 23.19 12.64
CA SER A 108 15.31 23.40 13.03
C SER A 108 14.40 23.74 11.84
N ALA A 109 14.93 24.32 10.76
CA ALA A 109 14.12 24.82 9.65
C ALA A 109 13.69 23.74 8.63
N ARG A 110 14.34 22.57 8.61
CA ARG A 110 14.01 21.48 7.67
C ARG A 110 12.87 20.58 8.13
N ILE A 111 12.59 20.50 9.43
CA ILE A 111 11.49 19.68 9.97
C ILE A 111 10.12 20.35 9.76
N ALA A 112 10.09 21.70 9.71
CA ALA A 112 8.84 22.45 9.52
C ALA A 112 8.27 22.42 8.10
N LYS A 113 8.96 21.83 7.12
CA LYS A 113 8.49 21.71 5.72
C LYS A 113 7.87 20.35 5.38
N ILE A 114 7.84 19.41 6.32
CA ILE A 114 7.29 18.05 6.14
C ILE A 114 6.01 17.85 6.98
N LEU A 115 5.64 18.79 7.85
CA LEU A 115 4.37 18.83 8.59
C LEU A 115 3.41 19.84 7.96
#